data_AF-A0A968T5N5-F1
#
_entry.id   AF-A0A968T5N5-F1
#
_cell.length_a   1.000
_cell.length_b   1.000
_cell.length_c   1.000
_cell.angle_alpha   90.00
_cell.angle_beta   90.00
_cell.angle_gamma   90.00
#
_symmetry.space_group_name_H-M   'P 1'
#
loop_
_entity.id
_entity.type
_entity.pdbx_description
1 polymer ?
#
loop_
_entity_poly.entity_id
_entity_poly.type
_entity_poly.pdbx_seq_one_letter_code
_entity_poly.pdbx_strand_id
1 'polypeptide(L)'
;MQQINAEYQNIIKNPIFNFSGQTEQQQKDFVIYPEIIDQIVGYEGIIIELIGNWIWISGNTYTYRQQLKQIGFFFAPKKVMWYYRPEDYKSSKSSPQTIETIRAKYGSEVIERKYSKMELEK
;
A
#
# COMPACT_ATOMS: atom_id res chain seq x y z
N MET A 1 24.81 -0.58 0.84
CA MET A 1 24.13 -1.81 1.32
C MET A 1 23.73 -1.76 2.81
N GLN A 2 23.66 -0.60 3.48
CA GLN A 2 23.22 -0.51 4.88
C GLN A 2 22.04 0.47 5.12
N GLN A 3 21.82 1.45 4.24
CA GLN A 3 20.69 2.40 4.37
C GLN A 3 19.32 1.75 4.09
N ILE A 4 19.20 0.91 3.05
CA ILE A 4 17.94 0.19 2.73
C ILE A 4 17.44 -0.63 3.93
N ASN A 5 18.34 -1.24 4.69
CA ASN A 5 17.98 -2.07 5.84
C ASN A 5 17.49 -1.24 7.04
N ALA A 6 17.93 0.01 7.19
CA ALA A 6 17.52 0.86 8.31
C ALA A 6 16.11 1.42 8.11
N GLU A 7 15.82 1.92 6.91
CA GLU A 7 14.48 2.40 6.53
C GLU A 7 13.46 1.25 6.55
N TYR A 8 13.89 0.06 6.11
CA TYR A 8 13.12 -1.18 6.24
C TYR A 8 12.66 -1.44 7.69
N GLN A 9 13.59 -1.37 8.64
CA GLN A 9 13.29 -1.62 10.05
C GLN A 9 12.34 -0.57 10.62
N ASN A 10 12.44 0.69 10.18
CA ASN A 10 11.56 1.75 10.66
C ASN A 10 10.11 1.57 10.20
N ILE A 11 9.89 1.17 8.95
CA ILE A 11 8.54 0.95 8.41
C ILE A 11 7.89 -0.27 9.07
N ILE A 12 8.61 -1.40 9.17
CA ILE A 12 8.09 -2.62 9.80
C ILE A 12 7.81 -2.42 11.30
N LYS A 13 8.67 -1.66 11.99
CA LYS A 13 8.46 -1.33 13.41
C LYS A 13 7.49 -0.18 13.62
N ASN A 14 7.02 0.47 12.56
CA ASN A 14 6.12 1.61 12.69
C ASN A 14 4.80 1.11 13.32
N PRO A 15 4.41 1.59 14.51
CA PRO A 15 3.19 1.13 15.18
C PRO A 15 1.91 1.44 14.38
N ILE A 16 2.01 2.32 13.38
CA ILE A 16 0.95 2.60 12.43
C ILE A 16 0.59 1.38 11.57
N PHE A 17 1.58 0.57 11.18
CA PHE A 17 1.38 -0.57 10.32
C PHE A 17 1.32 -1.86 11.14
N ASN A 18 0.22 -2.60 11.01
CA ASN A 18 0.09 -3.90 11.65
C ASN A 18 0.39 -5.02 10.65
N PHE A 19 1.66 -5.41 10.56
CA PHE A 19 2.10 -6.55 9.74
C PHE A 19 1.83 -7.92 10.41
N SER A 20 1.07 -7.95 11.52
CA SER A 20 0.82 -9.18 12.27
C SER A 20 0.09 -10.20 11.39
N GLY A 21 0.77 -11.29 11.03
CA GLY A 21 0.24 -12.33 10.14
C GLY A 21 0.92 -12.41 8.77
N GLN A 22 1.84 -11.50 8.45
CA GLN A 22 2.61 -11.52 7.19
C GLN A 22 3.99 -12.17 7.38
N THR A 23 4.41 -12.96 6.40
CA THR A 23 5.74 -13.59 6.35
C THR A 23 6.85 -12.56 6.10
N GLU A 24 8.10 -12.90 6.43
CA GLU A 24 9.26 -12.02 6.18
C GLU A 24 9.42 -11.62 4.71
N GLN A 25 9.01 -12.49 3.77
CA GLN A 25 9.06 -12.18 2.34
C GLN A 25 8.02 -11.13 1.95
N GLN A 26 6.83 -11.20 2.53
CA GLN A 26 5.75 -10.24 2.29
C GLN A 26 6.07 -8.88 2.91
N GLN A 27 6.67 -8.87 4.10
CA GLN A 27 7.21 -7.65 4.72
C GLN A 27 8.30 -7.02 3.84
N LYS A 28 9.19 -7.81 3.24
CA LYS A 28 10.18 -7.31 2.28
C LYS A 28 9.54 -6.73 1.02
N ASP A 29 8.52 -7.37 0.47
CA ASP A 29 7.82 -6.88 -0.72
C ASP A 29 7.11 -5.54 -0.45
N PHE A 30 6.50 -5.41 0.73
CA PHE A 30 5.85 -4.16 1.15
C PHE A 30 6.82 -2.98 1.23
N VAL A 31 8.05 -3.24 1.66
CA VAL A 31 9.09 -2.23 1.82
C VAL A 31 10.03 -2.17 0.62
N ILE A 32 9.62 -2.70 -0.54
CA ILE A 32 10.34 -2.45 -1.81
C ILE A 32 10.40 -0.95 -2.11
N TYR A 33 9.39 -0.17 -1.67
CA TYR A 33 9.27 1.26 -1.95
C TYR A 33 9.16 2.10 -0.66
N PRO A 34 10.23 2.17 0.16
CA PRO A 34 10.18 2.85 1.45
C PRO A 34 9.76 4.31 1.31
N GLU A 35 10.21 5.02 0.28
CA GLU A 35 9.85 6.42 0.02
C GLU A 35 8.36 6.61 -0.29
N ILE A 36 7.78 5.71 -1.09
CA ILE A 36 6.34 5.74 -1.41
C ILE A 36 5.52 5.46 -0.15
N ILE A 37 5.92 4.45 0.63
CA ILE A 37 5.26 4.06 1.87
C ILE A 37 5.32 5.18 2.91
N ASP A 38 6.45 5.86 3.05
CA ASP A 38 6.61 7.00 3.96
C ASP A 38 5.70 8.18 3.58
N GLN A 39 5.51 8.43 2.28
CA GLN A 39 4.60 9.49 1.84
C GLN A 39 3.13 9.16 2.11
N ILE A 40 2.72 7.92 1.87
CA ILE A 40 1.32 7.51 2.07
C ILE A 40 1.02 7.16 3.53
N VAL A 41 2.01 6.81 4.35
CA VAL A 41 1.78 6.60 5.79
C VAL A 41 1.36 7.90 6.44
N GLY A 42 1.73 9.07 5.93
CA GLY A 42 1.22 10.35 6.43
C GLY A 42 -0.29 10.57 6.20
N TYR A 43 -0.94 9.81 5.30
CA TYR A 43 -2.32 10.09 4.89
C TYR A 43 -3.33 9.40 5.79
N GLU A 44 -4.24 10.19 6.36
CA GLU A 44 -5.30 9.69 7.23
C GLU A 44 -6.52 9.23 6.43
N GLY A 45 -7.13 8.12 6.86
CA GLY A 45 -8.34 7.57 6.27
C GLY A 45 -8.13 6.81 4.95
N ILE A 46 -6.89 6.53 4.56
CA ILE A 46 -6.59 5.63 3.45
C ILE A 46 -6.29 4.21 3.97
N ILE A 47 -6.62 3.22 3.15
CA ILE A 47 -6.36 1.80 3.39
C ILE A 47 -5.34 1.35 2.36
N ILE A 48 -4.23 0.77 2.81
CA ILE A 48 -3.16 0.30 1.96
C ILE A 48 -3.21 -1.22 1.91
N GLU A 49 -3.26 -1.77 0.71
CA GLU A 49 -3.37 -3.20 0.42
C GLU A 49 -2.28 -3.59 -0.57
N LEU A 50 -1.48 -4.60 -0.26
CA LEU A 50 -0.51 -5.16 -1.18
C LEU A 50 -1.12 -6.39 -1.86
N ILE A 51 -1.10 -6.43 -3.19
CA ILE A 51 -1.65 -7.55 -3.98
C ILE A 51 -0.57 -8.02 -4.94
N GLY A 52 0.09 -9.13 -4.63
CA GLY A 52 1.35 -9.51 -5.28
C GLY A 52 2.39 -8.39 -5.11
N ASN A 53 3.02 -7.96 -6.19
CA ASN A 53 4.02 -6.87 -6.17
C ASN A 53 3.42 -5.46 -6.40
N TRP A 54 2.10 -5.30 -6.26
CA TRP A 54 1.41 -4.03 -6.51
C TRP A 54 0.84 -3.46 -5.22
N ILE A 55 1.06 -2.15 -5.01
CA ILE A 55 0.48 -1.42 -3.88
C ILE A 55 -0.86 -0.85 -4.33
N TRP A 56 -1.92 -1.17 -3.61
CA TRP A 56 -3.27 -0.65 -3.80
C TRP A 56 -3.66 0.25 -2.64
N ILE A 57 -4.35 1.34 -2.94
CA ILE A 57 -4.85 2.29 -1.95
C ILE A 57 -6.34 2.53 -2.17
N SER A 58 -7.10 2.39 -1.10
CA SER A 58 -8.55 2.61 -1.04
C SER A 58 -8.94 3.48 0.16
N GLY A 59 -10.22 3.75 0.38
CA GLY A 59 -10.71 4.64 1.44
C GLY A 59 -10.76 6.11 1.00
N ASN A 60 -10.34 7.04 1.87
CA ASN A 60 -10.42 8.50 1.66
C ASN A 60 -9.29 9.05 0.75
N THR A 61 -9.11 8.43 -0.42
CA THR A 61 -8.06 8.80 -1.37
C THR A 61 -8.38 10.06 -2.18
N TYR A 62 -9.62 10.57 -2.12
CA TYR A 62 -10.05 11.73 -2.89
C TYR A 62 -9.31 13.01 -2.47
N THR A 63 -9.10 13.20 -1.17
CA THR A 63 -8.35 14.34 -0.60
C THR A 63 -6.89 14.34 -1.08
N TYR A 64 -6.30 13.16 -1.24
CA TYR A 64 -4.90 12.98 -1.61
C TYR A 64 -4.71 12.68 -3.10
N ARG A 65 -5.75 12.80 -3.93
CA ARG A 65 -5.71 12.41 -5.35
C ARG A 65 -4.60 13.09 -6.14
N GLN A 66 -4.29 14.35 -5.81
CA GLN A 66 -3.28 15.13 -6.52
C GLN A 66 -1.88 14.64 -6.14
N GLN A 67 -1.67 14.43 -4.84
CA GLN A 67 -0.43 13.89 -4.28
C GLN A 67 -0.19 12.48 -4.80
N LEU A 68 -1.17 11.58 -4.73
CA LEU A 68 -1.07 10.22 -5.29
C LEU A 68 -0.67 10.24 -6.78
N LYS A 69 -1.25 11.14 -7.57
CA LYS A 69 -0.88 11.32 -8.97
C LYS A 69 0.55 11.85 -9.16
N GLN A 70 1.00 12.77 -8.30
CA GLN A 70 2.38 13.28 -8.33
C GLN A 70 3.41 12.21 -7.95
N ILE A 71 3.05 11.32 -7.03
CA ILE A 71 3.87 10.20 -6.57
C ILE A 71 3.98 9.09 -7.65
N GLY A 72 3.10 9.11 -8.65
CA GLY A 72 3.08 8.12 -9.73
C GLY A 72 2.09 6.98 -9.53
N PHE A 73 1.12 7.14 -8.61
CA PHE A 73 -0.01 6.21 -8.55
C PHE A 73 -0.93 6.38 -9.75
N PHE A 74 -1.48 5.26 -10.19
CA PHE A 74 -2.48 5.17 -11.24
C PHE A 74 -3.87 4.97 -10.62
N PHE A 75 -4.85 5.73 -11.10
CA PHE A 75 -6.23 5.56 -10.66
C PHE A 75 -6.93 4.48 -11.49
N ALA A 76 -7.54 3.50 -10.83
CA ALA A 76 -8.38 2.47 -11.44
C ALA A 76 -9.87 2.84 -11.27
N PRO A 77 -10.50 3.53 -12.23
CA PRO A 77 -11.86 4.08 -12.07
C PRO A 77 -12.92 3.02 -11.83
N LYS A 78 -12.80 1.84 -12.46
CA LYS A 78 -13.74 0.72 -12.26
C LYS A 78 -13.70 0.12 -10.85
N LYS A 79 -12.59 0.31 -10.13
CA LYS A 79 -12.37 -0.21 -8.77
C LYS A 79 -12.46 0.89 -7.72
N VAL A 80 -12.44 2.16 -8.14
CA VAL A 80 -12.40 3.35 -7.28
C VAL A 80 -11.20 3.29 -6.32
N MET A 81 -10.05 2.87 -6.84
CA MET A 81 -8.83 2.65 -6.07
C MET A 81 -7.63 3.19 -6.83
N TRP A 82 -6.59 3.54 -6.09
CA TRP A 82 -5.29 3.88 -6.64
C TRP A 82 -4.39 2.66 -6.57
N TYR A 83 -3.49 2.51 -7.53
CA TYR A 83 -2.47 1.48 -7.48
C TYR A 83 -1.14 2.01 -7.98
N TYR A 84 -0.07 1.54 -7.37
CA TYR A 84 1.29 1.77 -7.81
C TYR A 84 1.85 0.46 -8.34
N ARG A 85 2.48 0.54 -9.50
CA ARG A 85 3.21 -0.57 -10.11
C ARG A 85 4.54 -0.06 -10.66
N PRO A 86 5.64 -0.81 -10.51
CA PRO A 86 6.87 -0.53 -11.24
C PRO A 86 6.69 -0.80 -12.74
N GLU A 87 7.48 -0.10 -13.56
CA GLU A 87 7.47 -0.29 -15.02
C GLU A 87 7.84 -1.71 -15.45
N ASP A 88 8.71 -2.37 -14.68
CA ASP A 88 9.17 -3.74 -14.94
C ASP A 88 8.04 -4.78 -14.82
N TYR A 89 7.05 -4.51 -13.95
CA TYR A 89 5.90 -5.39 -13.72
C TYR A 89 4.64 -4.93 -14.47
N LYS A 90 4.82 -4.26 -15.61
CA LYS A 90 3.70 -3.91 -16.48
C LYS A 90 3.00 -5.18 -16.96
N SER A 91 1.76 -5.38 -16.51
CA SER A 91 0.93 -6.49 -17.00
C SER A 91 0.81 -6.42 -18.53
N SER A 92 1.37 -7.41 -19.21
CA SER A 92 1.34 -7.55 -20.67
C SER A 92 -0.06 -7.94 -21.19
N LYS A 93 -0.94 -8.43 -20.31
CA LYS A 93 -2.34 -8.78 -20.63
C LYS A 93 -3.28 -7.66 -20.20
N SER A 94 -3.97 -7.07 -21.18
CA SER A 94 -4.93 -5.95 -21.03
C SER A 94 -6.33 -6.39 -20.56
N SER A 95 -6.52 -7.66 -20.19
CA SER A 95 -7.83 -8.13 -19.76
C SER A 95 -8.24 -7.46 -18.45
N PRO A 96 -9.37 -6.74 -18.41
CA PRO A 96 -9.82 -6.08 -17.20
C PRO A 96 -10.25 -7.13 -16.17
N GLN A 97 -9.40 -7.37 -15.16
CA GLN A 97 -9.73 -8.25 -14.03
C GLN A 97 -10.35 -7.45 -12.88
N THR A 98 -11.30 -8.04 -12.15
CA THR A 98 -11.85 -7.46 -10.91
C THR A 98 -10.84 -7.54 -9.79
N ILE A 99 -10.92 -6.65 -8.79
CA ILE A 99 -9.97 -6.64 -7.66
C ILE A 99 -9.97 -8.00 -6.94
N GLU A 100 -11.15 -8.59 -6.75
CA GLU A 100 -11.32 -9.91 -6.12
C GLU A 100 -10.57 -11.02 -6.86
N THR A 101 -10.58 -11.01 -8.20
CA THR A 101 -9.83 -11.98 -9.00
C THR A 101 -8.32 -11.79 -8.85
N ILE A 102 -7.85 -10.55 -8.73
CA ILE A 102 -6.43 -10.25 -8.54
C ILE A 102 -6.00 -10.72 -7.13
N ARG A 103 -6.81 -10.42 -6.10
CA ARG A 103 -6.62 -10.92 -4.72
C ARG A 103 -6.55 -12.44 -4.65
N ALA A 104 -7.47 -13.13 -5.32
CA ALA A 104 -7.50 -14.59 -5.36
C ALA A 104 -6.28 -15.20 -6.07
N LYS A 105 -5.73 -14.50 -7.08
CA LYS A 105 -4.61 -15.00 -7.88
C LYS A 105 -3.25 -14.76 -7.22
N TYR A 106 -3.05 -13.61 -6.60
CA TYR A 106 -1.75 -13.18 -6.09
C TYR A 106 -1.68 -13.15 -4.56
N GLY A 107 -2.80 -13.33 -3.87
CA GLY A 107 -2.91 -13.03 -2.45
C GLY A 107 -3.14 -11.55 -2.23
N SER A 108 -3.79 -11.22 -1.11
CA SER A 108 -4.10 -9.86 -0.71
C SER A 108 -3.67 -9.65 0.72
N GLU A 109 -2.88 -8.61 0.92
CA GLU A 109 -2.30 -8.27 2.21
C GLU A 109 -2.72 -6.85 2.55
N VAL A 110 -3.84 -6.76 3.24
CA VAL A 110 -4.31 -5.48 3.78
C VAL A 110 -3.49 -5.15 5.00
N ILE A 111 -2.91 -3.95 5.01
CA ILE A 111 -2.37 -3.43 6.26
C ILE A 111 -3.48 -2.71 6.99
N GLU A 112 -3.95 -3.35 8.05
CA GLU A 112 -4.81 -2.68 9.00
C GLU A 112 -3.99 -1.64 9.75
N ARG A 113 -4.32 -0.38 9.48
CA ARG A 113 -3.80 0.72 10.27
C ARG A 113 -4.44 0.63 11.64
N LYS A 114 -3.65 0.49 12.70
CA LYS A 114 -4.18 0.69 14.04
C LYS A 114 -4.53 2.17 14.15
N TYR A 115 -5.82 2.48 13.98
CA TYR A 115 -6.36 3.69 14.54
C TYR A 115 -6.11 3.57 16.05
N SER A 116 -5.03 4.18 16.53
CA SER A 116 -5.01 4.56 17.92
C SER A 116 -6.12 5.57 18.04
N LYS A 117 -7.28 5.08 18.46
CA LYS A 117 -8.39 5.89 18.92
C LYS A 117 -7.81 6.66 20.11
N MET A 118 -7.12 7.77 19.85
CA MET A 118 -6.83 8.73 20.89
C MET A 118 -8.20 9.10 21.44
N GLU A 119 -8.38 8.74 22.71
CA GLU A 119 -9.57 8.97 23.49
C GLU A 119 -10.13 10.37 23.18
N LEU A 120 -11.32 10.39 22.59
CA LEU A 120 -12.22 11.53 22.75
C LEU A 120 -12.79 11.44 24.18
N GLU A 121 -11.93 11.71 25.16
CA GLU A 121 -12.35 12.22 26.46
C GLU A 121 -12.16 13.74 26.42
N LYS A 122 -13.25 14.45 26.18
CA LYS A 122 -13.53 15.78 26.74
C LYS A 122 -15.01 15.92 27.00
#